data_AF-A0A1Q2ZVL9-F1
#
_entry.id   AF-A0A1Q2ZVL9-F1
#
_cell.length_a   1.000
_cell.length_b   1.000
_cell.length_c   1.000
_cell.angle_alpha   90.00
_cell.angle_beta   90.00
_cell.angle_gamma   90.00
#
_symmetry.space_group_name_H-M   'P 1'
#
loop_
_entity.id
_entity.type
_entity.pdbx_description
1 polymer ?
#
loop_
_entity_poly.entity_id
_entity_poly.type
_entity_poly.pdbx_seq_one_letter_code
_entity_poly.pdbx_strand_id
1 'polypeptide(L)'
;MGRIKAFDLVTLAVVSIGSIYMGAQFFEPIVVDQLRKDGNLRKDVEVPQFDENQDGSKNAEDLRAKLMQIRERELQEAGQKGSKS
;
A
#
# COMPACT_ATOMS: atom_id res chain seq x y z
N MET A 1 -4.87 -23.34 18.50
CA MET A 1 -4.39 -21.98 18.16
C MET A 1 -4.24 -21.92 16.65
N GLY A 2 -5.03 -21.05 16.00
CA GLY A 2 -5.13 -20.99 14.54
C GLY A 2 -3.81 -20.59 13.90
N ARG A 3 -3.28 -21.45 13.02
CA ARG A 3 -2.15 -21.08 12.16
C ARG A 3 -2.70 -20.13 11.11
N ILE A 4 -2.41 -18.85 11.24
CA ILE A 4 -2.74 -17.86 10.20
C ILE A 4 -1.97 -18.30 8.95
N LYS A 5 -2.69 -18.71 7.91
CA LYS A 5 -2.05 -19.08 6.65
C LYS A 5 -1.52 -17.80 6.02
N ALA A 6 -0.29 -17.82 5.52
CA ALA A 6 0.31 -16.67 4.84
C ALA A 6 -0.59 -16.16 3.70
N PHE A 7 -1.34 -17.06 3.05
CA PHE A 7 -2.35 -16.73 2.07
C PHE A 7 -3.47 -15.82 2.64
N ASP A 8 -4.05 -16.15 3.79
CA ASP A 8 -5.12 -15.34 4.41
C ASP A 8 -4.62 -13.93 4.77
N LEU A 9 -3.37 -13.81 5.20
CA LEU A 9 -2.72 -12.53 5.48
C LEU A 9 -2.55 -11.69 4.20
N VAL A 10 -2.15 -12.32 3.10
CA VAL A 10 -2.01 -11.64 1.79
C VAL A 10 -3.38 -11.22 1.27
N THR A 11 -4.39 -12.08 1.37
CA THR A 11 -5.75 -11.74 0.94
C THR A 11 -6.30 -10.57 1.75
N LEU A 12 -6.12 -10.57 3.07
CA LEU A 12 -6.52 -9.47 3.93
C LEU A 12 -5.81 -8.16 3.55
N ALA A 13 -4.51 -8.21 3.28
CA ALA A 13 -3.74 -7.05 2.86
C ALA A 13 -4.23 -6.48 1.51
N VAL A 14 -4.43 -7.34 0.51
CA VAL A 14 -4.90 -6.93 -0.82
C VAL A 14 -6.30 -6.32 -0.74
N VAL A 15 -7.22 -6.96 -0.01
CA VAL A 15 -8.59 -6.45 0.16
C VAL A 15 -8.60 -5.12 0.91
N SER A 16 -7.77 -4.97 1.95
CA SER A 16 -7.67 -3.73 2.72
C SER A 16 -7.12 -2.57 1.86
N ILE A 17 -6.04 -2.79 1.11
CA ILE A 17 -5.47 -1.76 0.24
C ILE A 17 -6.44 -1.41 -0.88
N GLY A 18 -7.04 -2.42 -1.52
CA GLY A 18 -7.99 -2.22 -2.61
C GLY A 18 -9.23 -1.44 -2.17
N SER A 19 -9.77 -1.75 -0.99
CA SER A 19 -10.94 -1.03 -0.44
C SER A 19 -10.63 0.42 -0.07
N ILE A 20 -9.45 0.71 0.48
CA ILE A 20 -9.01 2.09 0.75
C ILE A 20 -8.85 2.87 -0.56
N TYR A 21 -8.16 2.31 -1.54
CA TYR A 21 -7.94 2.96 -2.84
C TYR A 21 -9.26 3.24 -3.57
N MET A 22 -10.13 2.23 -3.64
CA MET A 22 -11.44 2.35 -4.28
C MET A 22 -12.36 3.31 -3.53
N GLY A 23 -12.32 3.31 -2.20
CA GLY A 23 -13.03 4.28 -1.38
C GLY A 23 -12.55 5.71 -1.61
N ALA A 24 -11.23 5.94 -1.58
CA ALA A 24 -10.65 7.25 -1.80
C ALA A 24 -11.06 7.81 -3.17
N GLN A 25 -10.91 7.03 -4.24
CA GLN A 25 -11.25 7.47 -5.60
C GLN A 25 -12.78 7.61 -5.81
N PHE A 26 -13.61 6.84 -5.11
CA PHE A 26 -15.07 7.01 -5.16
C PHE A 26 -15.55 8.27 -4.42
N PHE A 27 -15.01 8.52 -3.22
CA PHE A 27 -15.46 9.61 -2.36
C PHE A 27 -14.82 10.96 -2.72
N GLU A 28 -13.64 10.98 -3.33
CA GLU A 28 -12.97 12.21 -3.77
C GLU A 28 -13.87 13.11 -4.64
N PRO A 29 -14.44 12.67 -5.78
CA PRO A 29 -15.28 13.54 -6.60
C PRO A 29 -16.53 14.01 -5.84
N ILE A 30 -17.13 13.16 -5.01
CA ILE A 30 -18.34 13.49 -4.24
C ILE A 30 -18.04 14.60 -3.21
N VAL A 31 -16.96 14.45 -2.46
CA VAL A 31 -16.58 15.38 -1.41
C VAL A 31 -16.06 16.69 -2.01
N VAL A 32 -15.24 16.62 -3.07
CA VAL A 32 -14.72 17.80 -3.77
C VAL A 32 -15.86 18.59 -4.43
N ASP A 33 -16.82 17.92 -5.06
CA ASP A 33 -17.98 18.59 -5.67
C ASP A 33 -18.89 19.24 -4.63
N GLN A 34 -19.10 18.60 -3.47
CA GLN A 34 -19.86 19.22 -2.37
C GLN A 34 -19.13 20.43 -1.81
N LEU A 35 -17.84 20.31 -1.47
CA LEU A 35 -17.03 21.43 -0.95
C LEU A 35 -16.95 22.60 -1.93
N ARG A 36 -16.92 22.31 -3.25
CA ARG A 36 -16.96 23.32 -4.32
C ARG A 36 -18.31 24.04 -4.35
N LYS A 37 -19.42 23.31 -4.23
CA LYS A 37 -20.79 23.88 -4.20
C LYS A 37 -21.02 24.74 -2.96
N ASP A 38 -20.49 24.31 -1.82
CA ASP A 38 -20.64 25.01 -0.54
C ASP A 38 -19.75 26.25 -0.42
N GLY A 39 -18.89 26.53 -1.42
CA GLY A 39 -17.98 27.68 -1.42
C GLY A 39 -16.85 27.59 -0.37
N ASN A 40 -16.76 26.48 0.35
CA ASN A 40 -15.77 26.21 1.41
C ASN A 40 -14.49 25.58 0.89
N LEU A 41 -14.42 25.26 -0.41
CA LEU A 41 -13.19 24.82 -1.06
C LEU A 41 -12.25 26.02 -1.17
N ARG A 42 -11.20 26.04 -0.33
CA ARG A 42 -10.08 26.97 -0.49
C ARG A 42 -9.51 26.85 -1.91
N LYS A 43 -9.57 27.94 -2.68
CA LYS A 43 -9.10 28.02 -4.08
C LYS A 43 -7.62 28.42 -4.17
N ASP A 44 -7.06 28.80 -3.02
CA ASP A 44 -5.71 29.28 -2.76
C ASP A 44 -4.69 28.15 -2.57
N VAL A 45 -5.15 26.91 -2.43
CA VAL A 45 -4.31 25.72 -2.30
C VAL A 45 -4.61 24.82 -3.48
N GLU A 46 -3.60 24.49 -4.28
CA GLU A 46 -3.74 23.52 -5.35
C GLU A 46 -4.17 22.19 -4.74
N VAL A 47 -5.35 21.70 -5.14
CA VAL A 47 -5.82 20.36 -4.77
C VAL A 47 -4.82 19.39 -5.39
N PRO A 48 -4.07 18.61 -4.59
CA PRO A 48 -3.12 17.66 -5.13
C PRO A 48 -3.90 16.66 -5.98
N GLN A 49 -3.68 16.70 -7.30
CA GLN A 49 -4.26 15.73 -8.20
C GLN A 49 -3.63 14.38 -7.87
N PHE A 50 -4.47 13.43 -7.47
CA PHE A 50 -4.05 12.04 -7.33
C PHE A 50 -3.83 11.49 -8.74
N ASP A 51 -2.63 11.73 -9.27
CA ASP A 51 -2.26 11.28 -10.61
C ASP A 51 -2.32 9.74 -10.59
N GLU A 52 -3.28 9.16 -11.32
CA GLU A 52 -3.41 7.71 -11.56
C GLU A 52 -2.09 7.11 -12.09
N ASN A 53 -1.23 7.97 -12.64
CA ASN A 53 0.09 7.67 -13.20
C ASN A 53 1.24 8.10 -12.29
N GLN A 54 1.13 8.00 -10.97
CA GLN A 54 2.32 8.03 -10.12
C GLN A 54 3.07 6.69 -10.27
N ASP A 55 3.62 6.49 -11.47
CA ASP A 55 4.66 5.52 -11.78
C ASP A 55 5.77 5.67 -10.74
N GLY A 56 5.96 4.62 -9.95
CA GLY A 56 7.10 4.52 -9.04
C GLY A 56 7.09 5.52 -7.89
N SER A 57 6.12 5.41 -6.98
CA SER A 57 6.32 5.96 -5.63
C SER A 57 7.65 5.40 -5.09
N LYS A 58 8.63 6.26 -4.76
CA LYS A 58 9.94 5.87 -4.19
C LYS A 58 9.81 4.87 -3.03
N ASN A 59 8.66 4.92 -2.34
CA ASN A 59 8.28 4.02 -1.28
C ASN A 59 8.11 2.55 -1.75
N ALA A 60 7.60 2.32 -2.96
CA ALA A 60 7.41 0.99 -3.53
C ALA A 60 8.74 0.33 -3.94
N GLU A 61 9.69 1.12 -4.46
CA GLU A 61 11.04 0.64 -4.76
C GLU A 61 11.82 0.33 -3.48
N ASP A 62 11.74 1.20 -2.46
CA ASP A 62 12.34 0.96 -1.15
C ASP A 62 11.74 -0.28 -0.46
N LEU A 63 10.42 -0.48 -0.57
CA LEU A 63 9.77 -1.70 -0.06
C LEU A 63 10.28 -2.96 -0.77
N ARG A 64 10.40 -2.93 -2.10
CA ARG A 64 10.93 -4.07 -2.87
C ARG A 64 12.37 -4.39 -2.47
N ALA A 65 13.21 -3.37 -2.29
CA ALA A 65 14.60 -3.55 -1.87
C ALA A 65 14.68 -4.19 -0.47
N LYS A 66 13.86 -3.72 0.48
CA LYS A 66 13.78 -4.30 1.84
C LYS A 66 13.26 -5.74 1.83
N LEU A 67 12.27 -6.05 0.99
CA LEU A 67 11.74 -7.40 0.85
C LEU A 67 12.78 -8.38 0.27
N MET A 68 13.61 -7.94 -0.68
CA MET A 68 14.72 -8.75 -1.19
C MET A 68 15.77 -9.03 -0.11
N GLN A 69 16.17 -8.02 0.68
CA GLN A 69 17.11 -8.23 1.79
C GLN A 69 16.58 -9.23 2.83
N ILE A 70 15.29 -9.16 3.17
CA ILE A 70 14.68 -10.09 4.12
C ILE A 70 14.71 -11.52 3.57
N ARG A 71 14.36 -11.71 2.29
CA ARG A 71 14.40 -13.02 1.63
C ARG A 71 15.81 -13.62 1.64
N GLU A 72 16.84 -12.82 1.37
CA GLU A 72 18.23 -13.30 1.37
C GLU A 72 18.70 -13.71 2.77
N ARG A 73 18.32 -12.96 3.82
CA ARG A 73 18.61 -13.37 5.21
C ARG A 73 17.97 -14.69 5.57
N GLU A 74 16.69 -14.88 5.23
CA GLU A 74 15.96 -16.12 5.50
C GLU A 74 16.63 -17.34 4.83
N LEU A 75 17.14 -17.17 3.59
CA LEU A 75 17.87 -18.21 2.88
C LEU A 75 19.22 -18.55 3.53
N GLN A 76 19.95 -17.53 4.00
CA GLN A 76 21.22 -17.73 4.72
C GLN A 76 21.01 -18.40 6.08
N GLU A 77 19.98 -18.01 6.82
CA GLU A 77 19.64 -18.62 8.11
C GLU A 77 19.12 -20.06 7.96
N ALA A 78 18.35 -20.34 6.91
CA ALA A 78 17.92 -21.70 6.58
C ALA A 78 19.09 -22.61 6.16
N GLY A 79 20.03 -22.09 5.35
CA GLY A 79 21.24 -22.81 4.97
C GLY A 79 22.18 -23.09 6.16
N GLN A 80 22.27 -22.16 7.11
CA GLN A 80 23.11 -22.32 8.29
C GLN A 80 22.50 -23.29 9.32
N LYS A 81 21.17 -23.38 9.42
CA LYS A 81 20.48 -24.40 10.23
C LYS A 81 20.56 -25.81 9.62
N GLY A 82 20.61 -25.94 8.29
CA GLY A 82 20.77 -27.23 7.61
C GLY A 82 22.16 -27.85 7.72
N SER A 83 23.22 -27.05 7.93
CA SER A 83 24.61 -27.55 8.05
C SER A 83 25.03 -27.92 9.48
N LYS A 84 24.17 -27.71 10.48
CA LYS A 84 24.43 -28.03 11.91
C LYS A 84 23.65 -29.26 12.42
N SER A 85 23.06 -30.05 11.51
CA SER A 85 22.38 -31.31 11.86
C SER A 85 23.10 -32.52 11.31
#